data_AF-A0A378IKY3-F1
#
_entry.id   AF-A0A378IKY3-F1
#
_cell.length_a   1.000
_cell.length_b   1.000
_cell.length_c   1.000
_cell.angle_alpha   90.00
_cell.angle_beta   90.00
_cell.angle_gamma   90.00
#
_symmetry.space_group_name_H-M   'P 1'
#
loop_
_entity.id
_entity.type
_entity.pdbx_description
1 polymer ?
#
loop_
_entity_poly.entity_id
_entity_poly.type
_entity_poly.pdbx_seq_one_letter_code
_entity_poly.pdbx_strand_id
1 'polypeptide(L)'
;MNHFSAQSLTSTLESYSLLKNDWDSEGACAPTTEDINNAFKFIRLIQEQDVQEPIIGISSSGEINFVWDDKELGIYIDIGFKNGGYSYYCMNKNEQEKLKNEEQYNKDDLICLMEILKPKFEVHI
;
A
#
# COMPACT_ATOMS: atom_id res chain seq x y z
N MET A 1 4.87 27.63 -10.85
CA MET A 1 3.45 27.24 -11.05
C MET A 1 3.47 25.74 -11.33
N ASN A 2 2.94 24.83 -10.52
CA ASN A 2 1.80 24.87 -9.61
C ASN A 2 2.15 24.30 -8.23
N HIS A 3 1.63 24.92 -7.17
CA HIS A 3 1.61 24.36 -5.82
C HIS A 3 0.52 23.29 -5.76
N PHE A 4 0.89 22.01 -5.90
CA PHE A 4 0.13 20.93 -5.27
C PHE A 4 0.70 20.81 -3.86
N SER A 5 -0.11 21.05 -2.82
CA SER A 5 0.27 20.57 -1.49
C SER A 5 0.15 19.05 -1.53
N ALA A 6 1.21 18.36 -1.95
CA ALA A 6 1.28 16.91 -1.87
C ALA A 6 1.21 16.55 -0.38
N GLN A 7 0.05 16.08 0.06
CA GLN A 7 -0.09 15.52 1.40
C GLN A 7 0.80 14.28 1.44
N SER A 8 1.72 14.21 2.40
CA SER A 8 2.59 13.04 2.53
C SER A 8 1.77 11.79 2.83
N LEU A 9 2.28 10.60 2.46
CA LEU A 9 1.64 9.32 2.80
C LEU A 9 1.28 9.23 4.29
N THR A 10 2.18 9.74 5.14
CA THR A 10 1.97 9.83 6.60
C THR A 10 0.76 10.71 6.93
N SER A 11 0.66 11.92 6.37
CA SER A 11 -0.46 12.82 6.65
C SER A 11 -1.80 12.30 6.10
N THR A 12 -1.79 11.54 5.01
CA THR A 12 -3.00 10.85 4.53
C THR A 12 -3.42 9.76 5.51
N LEU A 13 -2.48 8.93 5.96
CA LEU A 13 -2.76 7.87 6.93
C LEU A 13 -3.22 8.41 8.29
N GLU A 14 -2.66 9.54 8.74
CA GLU A 14 -3.15 10.27 9.92
C GLU A 14 -4.63 10.65 9.76
N SER A 15 -5.07 11.10 8.57
CA SER A 15 -6.48 11.40 8.34
C SER A 15 -7.38 10.17 8.45
N TYR A 16 -6.90 9.00 8.00
CA TYR A 16 -7.65 7.74 8.10
C TYR A 16 -7.84 7.29 9.55
N SER A 17 -6.87 7.59 10.43
CA SER A 17 -6.97 7.28 11.86
C SER A 17 -8.07 8.05 12.59
N LEU A 18 -8.59 9.12 11.98
CA LEU A 18 -9.65 9.96 12.54
C LEU A 18 -11.04 9.57 12.04
N LEU A 19 -11.12 8.63 11.09
CA LEU A 19 -12.39 8.18 10.54
C LEU A 19 -13.20 7.45 11.61
N LYS A 20 -14.51 7.65 11.53
CA LYS A 20 -15.50 6.95 12.35
C LYS A 20 -16.27 5.99 11.45
N ASN A 21 -16.97 5.03 12.03
CA ASN A 21 -17.92 4.25 11.25
C ASN A 21 -18.92 5.19 10.56
N ASP A 22 -19.41 4.76 9.41
CA ASP A 22 -20.29 5.50 8.50
C ASP A 22 -19.64 6.77 7.90
N TRP A 23 -18.31 6.80 7.75
CA TRP A 23 -17.58 7.96 7.20
C TRP A 23 -17.84 8.21 5.70
N ASP A 24 -18.15 7.16 4.93
CA ASP A 24 -18.42 7.23 3.49
C ASP A 24 -19.91 7.00 3.19
N SER A 25 -20.46 5.91 3.73
CA SER A 25 -21.85 5.50 3.60
C SER A 25 -22.27 4.65 4.81
N GLU A 26 -23.57 4.41 4.97
CA GLU A 26 -24.10 3.51 6.00
C GLU A 26 -23.45 2.13 5.90
N GLY A 27 -22.88 1.65 7.01
CA GLY A 27 -22.15 0.39 7.08
C GLY A 27 -20.65 0.51 6.77
N ALA A 28 -20.14 1.70 6.44
CA ALA A 28 -18.71 1.89 6.26
C ALA A 28 -17.97 1.73 7.60
N CYS A 29 -16.91 0.93 7.60
CA CYS A 29 -16.09 0.71 8.78
C CYS A 29 -14.89 1.65 8.79
N ALA A 30 -14.61 2.24 9.95
CA ALA A 30 -13.30 2.84 10.19
C ALA A 30 -12.22 1.74 10.27
N PRO A 31 -10.97 2.04 9.87
CA PRO A 31 -9.86 1.11 10.03
C PRO A 31 -9.57 0.89 11.52
N THR A 32 -9.10 -0.31 11.88
CA THR A 32 -8.72 -0.54 13.27
C THR A 32 -7.39 0.16 13.60
N THR A 33 -7.14 0.40 14.89
CA THR A 33 -5.84 0.93 15.36
C THR A 33 -4.68 0.03 14.93
N GLU A 34 -4.89 -1.28 14.86
CA GLU A 34 -3.88 -2.22 14.43
C GLU A 34 -3.57 -2.07 12.93
N ASP A 35 -4.59 -1.92 12.10
CA ASP A 35 -4.43 -1.70 10.65
C ASP A 35 -3.68 -0.39 10.36
N ILE A 36 -4.05 0.68 11.06
CA ILE A 36 -3.33 1.97 10.99
C ILE A 36 -1.87 1.81 11.37
N ASN A 37 -1.58 1.12 12.47
CA ASN A 37 -0.20 0.88 12.92
C ASN A 37 0.59 0.05 11.91
N ASN A 38 0.00 -0.96 11.30
CA ASN A 38 0.63 -1.78 10.28
C ASN A 38 0.90 -0.99 8.99
N ALA A 39 -0.05 -0.14 8.57
CA ALA A 39 0.13 0.79 7.47
C ALA A 39 1.27 1.80 7.74
N PHE A 40 1.40 2.33 8.97
CA PHE A 40 2.52 3.22 9.32
C PHE A 40 3.87 2.49 9.27
N LYS A 41 3.94 1.25 9.78
CA LYS A 41 5.15 0.43 9.64
C LYS A 41 5.51 0.22 8.17
N PHE A 42 4.51 -0.04 7.33
CA PHE A 42 4.72 -0.23 5.90
C PHE A 42 5.18 1.03 5.18
N ILE A 43 4.64 2.21 5.50
CA ILE A 43 5.16 3.49 4.99
C ILE A 43 6.65 3.67 5.32
N ARG A 44 7.06 3.32 6.55
CA ARG A 44 8.49 3.37 6.92
C ARG A 44 9.32 2.42 6.07
N LEU A 45 8.82 1.22 5.78
CA LEU A 45 9.50 0.29 4.87
C LEU A 45 9.63 0.89 3.46
N ILE A 46 8.56 1.49 2.92
CA ILE A 46 8.59 2.20 1.63
C ILE A 46 9.68 3.27 1.61
N GLN A 47 9.74 4.10 2.64
CA GLN A 47 10.74 5.17 2.76
C GLN A 47 12.19 4.65 2.90
N GLU A 48 12.36 3.43 3.41
CA GLU A 48 13.66 2.75 3.51
C GLU A 48 14.09 2.10 2.19
N GLN A 49 13.18 1.94 1.21
CA GLN A 49 13.47 1.35 -0.09
C GLN A 49 13.56 2.41 -1.20
N ASP A 50 14.39 2.15 -2.21
CA ASP A 50 14.46 2.97 -3.43
C ASP A 50 13.36 2.53 -4.42
N VAL A 51 12.11 2.83 -4.06
CA VAL A 51 10.91 2.52 -4.86
C VAL A 51 10.05 3.78 -5.02
N GLN A 52 9.22 3.82 -6.06
CA GLN A 52 8.25 4.90 -6.22
C GLN A 52 7.23 4.90 -5.07
N GLU A 53 6.70 6.08 -4.72
CA GLU A 53 5.62 6.17 -3.74
C GLU A 53 4.32 5.57 -4.31
N PRO A 54 3.61 4.74 -3.53
CA PRO A 54 2.30 4.23 -3.92
C PRO A 54 1.22 5.31 -3.84
N ILE A 55 0.10 5.05 -4.49
CA ILE A 55 -1.16 5.70 -4.16
C ILE A 55 -1.74 5.01 -2.93
N ILE A 56 -2.04 5.79 -1.89
CA ILE A 56 -2.70 5.30 -0.68
C ILE A 56 -4.21 5.52 -0.78
N GLY A 57 -4.99 4.51 -0.39
CA GLY A 57 -6.45 4.55 -0.38
C GLY A 57 -7.04 3.88 0.86
N ILE A 58 -8.33 4.09 1.06
CA ILE A 58 -9.10 3.36 2.07
C ILE A 58 -10.45 2.92 1.47
N SER A 59 -10.84 1.68 1.72
CA SER A 59 -12.14 1.15 1.31
C SER A 59 -13.21 1.39 2.36
N SER A 60 -14.49 1.34 1.97
CA SER A 60 -15.63 1.37 2.91
C SER A 60 -15.59 0.25 3.94
N SER A 61 -14.79 -0.79 3.72
CA SER A 61 -14.63 -1.90 4.66
C SER A 61 -13.57 -1.66 5.74
N GLY A 62 -12.91 -0.50 5.72
CA GLY A 62 -11.82 -0.13 6.63
C GLY A 62 -10.44 -0.67 6.21
N GLU A 63 -10.33 -1.29 5.03
CA GLU A 63 -9.05 -1.73 4.47
C GLU A 63 -8.25 -0.53 3.95
N ILE A 64 -6.97 -0.44 4.33
CA ILE A 64 -6.04 0.59 3.86
C ILE A 64 -5.15 0.00 2.78
N ASN A 65 -5.15 0.59 1.59
CA ASN A 65 -4.49 0.02 0.41
C ASN A 65 -3.33 0.90 -0.06
N PHE A 66 -2.28 0.25 -0.54
CA PHE A 66 -1.12 0.87 -1.17
C PHE A 66 -0.98 0.28 -2.57
N VAL A 67 -1.14 1.14 -3.58
CA VAL A 67 -1.23 0.73 -4.98
C VAL A 67 -0.07 1.31 -5.79
N TRP A 68 0.60 0.43 -6.52
CA TRP A 68 1.50 0.76 -7.62
C TRP A 68 0.85 0.30 -8.92
N ASP A 69 0.59 1.23 -9.83
CA ASP A 69 0.13 0.96 -11.20
C ASP A 69 1.16 1.59 -12.16
N ASP A 70 2.28 0.89 -12.35
CA ASP A 70 3.33 1.31 -13.26
C ASP A 70 3.07 0.69 -14.65
N LYS A 71 2.47 1.50 -15.52
CA LYS A 71 2.15 1.12 -16.90
C LYS A 71 3.39 0.96 -17.78
N GLU A 72 4.50 1.61 -17.45
CA GLU A 72 5.75 1.50 -18.22
C GLU A 72 6.46 0.18 -17.92
N LEU A 73 6.47 -0.24 -16.66
CA LEU A 73 7.01 -1.53 -16.23
C LEU A 73 6.00 -2.68 -16.44
N GLY A 74 4.72 -2.36 -16.65
CA GLY A 74 3.63 -3.31 -16.73
C GLY A 74 3.43 -4.04 -15.40
N ILE A 75 3.57 -3.33 -14.29
CA ILE A 75 3.48 -3.88 -12.93
C ILE A 75 2.29 -3.24 -12.23
N TYR A 76 1.39 -4.09 -11.72
CA TYR A 76 0.35 -3.71 -10.79
C TYR A 76 0.61 -4.39 -9.45
N ILE A 77 0.60 -3.64 -8.35
CA ILE A 77 0.66 -4.17 -6.99
C ILE A 77 -0.37 -3.42 -6.14
N ASP A 78 -1.22 -4.16 -5.44
CA ASP A 78 -2.15 -3.66 -4.44
C ASP A 78 -1.89 -4.40 -3.12
N ILE A 79 -1.55 -3.67 -2.07
CA ILE A 79 -1.28 -4.20 -0.73
C ILE A 79 -2.30 -3.60 0.23
N GLY A 80 -3.15 -4.44 0.82
CA GLY A 80 -4.20 -4.03 1.76
C GLY A 80 -3.85 -4.43 3.20
N PHE A 81 -4.16 -3.57 4.17
CA PHE A 81 -4.09 -3.87 5.60
C PHE A 81 -5.49 -3.88 6.21
N LYS A 82 -5.85 -4.98 6.87
CA LYS A 82 -7.15 -5.17 7.50
C LYS A 82 -7.11 -6.25 8.57
N ASN A 83 -7.88 -6.06 9.65
CA ASN A 83 -8.02 -7.02 10.75
C ASN A 83 -6.67 -7.47 11.33
N GLY A 84 -5.67 -6.58 11.38
CA GLY A 84 -4.32 -6.85 11.89
C GLY A 84 -3.40 -7.61 10.93
N GLY A 85 -3.94 -8.10 9.83
CA GLY A 85 -3.21 -8.80 8.77
C GLY A 85 -2.88 -7.91 7.57
N TYR A 86 -2.45 -8.56 6.49
CA TYR A 86 -2.30 -7.93 5.19
C TYR A 86 -2.63 -8.90 4.07
N SER A 87 -3.04 -8.35 2.94
CA SER A 87 -3.19 -9.07 1.69
C SER A 87 -2.41 -8.34 0.61
N TYR A 88 -2.02 -9.06 -0.43
CA TYR A 88 -1.58 -8.42 -1.65
C TYR A 88 -2.10 -9.15 -2.88
N TYR A 89 -2.29 -8.37 -3.94
CA TYR A 89 -2.40 -8.83 -5.30
C TYR A 89 -1.32 -8.15 -6.12
N CYS A 90 -0.55 -8.92 -6.89
CA CYS A 90 0.36 -8.36 -7.88
C CYS A 90 0.23 -9.05 -9.22
N MET A 91 0.41 -8.27 -10.28
CA MET A 91 0.40 -8.70 -11.66
C MET A 91 1.59 -8.07 -12.38
N ASN A 92 2.32 -8.87 -13.16
CA ASN A 92 3.43 -8.38 -13.99
C ASN A 92 3.03 -8.28 -15.47
N LYS A 93 3.95 -7.78 -16.29
CA LYS A 93 3.74 -7.56 -17.74
C LYS A 93 3.43 -8.81 -18.56
N ASN A 94 3.66 -9.99 -18.00
CA ASN A 94 3.33 -11.28 -18.61
C ASN A 94 1.98 -11.81 -18.10
N GLU A 95 1.16 -10.96 -17.46
CA GLU A 95 -0.13 -11.32 -16.85
C GLU A 95 0.00 -12.42 -15.80
N GLN A 96 1.18 -12.58 -15.20
CA GLN A 96 1.37 -13.52 -14.10
C GLN A 96 0.90 -12.86 -12.81
N GLU A 97 -0.06 -13.49 -12.15
CA GLU A 97 -0.67 -13.00 -10.92
C GLU A 97 -0.12 -13.73 -9.70
N LYS A 98 -0.01 -13.00 -8.58
CA LYS A 98 0.23 -13.57 -7.25
C LYS A 98 -0.73 -12.91 -6.27
N LEU A 99 -1.49 -13.75 -5.58
CA LEU A 99 -2.34 -13.35 -4.46
C LEU A 99 -1.76 -13.93 -3.17
N LYS A 100 -1.80 -13.15 -2.10
CA LYS A 100 -1.54 -13.65 -0.75
C LYS A 100 -2.44 -12.96 0.26
N ASN A 101 -2.79 -13.69 1.31
CA ASN A 101 -3.50 -13.17 2.46
C ASN A 101 -2.85 -13.76 3.71
N GLU A 102 -2.51 -12.90 4.66
CA GLU A 102 -1.87 -13.25 5.92
C GLU A 102 -2.62 -12.61 7.08
N GLU A 103 -2.87 -13.39 8.12
CA GLU A 103 -3.59 -12.93 9.31
C GLU A 103 -2.74 -11.98 10.18
N GLN A 104 -1.44 -11.89 9.92
CA GLN A 104 -0.51 -11.10 10.71
C GLN A 104 0.48 -10.36 9.82
N TYR A 105 0.89 -9.18 10.28
CA TYR A 105 1.95 -8.40 9.65
C TYR A 105 3.26 -9.19 9.55
N ASN A 106 3.83 -9.27 8.34
CA ASN A 106 5.11 -9.91 8.08
C ASN A 106 6.04 -8.96 7.31
N LYS A 107 7.04 -8.39 8.02
CA LYS A 107 8.01 -7.45 7.45
C LYS A 107 8.81 -8.05 6.30
N ASP A 108 9.32 -9.27 6.47
CA ASP A 108 10.26 -9.87 5.52
C ASP A 108 9.58 -10.21 4.20
N ASP A 109 8.32 -10.65 4.27
CA ASP A 109 7.53 -10.91 3.07
C ASP A 109 7.19 -9.63 2.30
N LEU A 110 6.84 -8.56 3.02
CA LEU A 110 6.58 -7.24 2.42
C LEU A 110 7.84 -6.66 1.77
N ILE A 111 9.02 -6.80 2.39
CA ILE A 111 10.30 -6.42 1.78
C ILE A 111 10.53 -7.22 0.50
N CYS A 112 10.33 -8.54 0.54
CA CYS A 112 10.49 -9.42 -0.63
C CYS A 112 9.59 -8.98 -1.79
N LEU A 113 8.35 -8.58 -1.51
CA LEU A 113 7.44 -8.03 -2.51
C LEU A 113 7.93 -6.71 -3.10
N MET A 114 8.46 -5.81 -2.26
CA MET A 114 8.98 -4.51 -2.70
C MET A 114 10.21 -4.60 -3.59
N GLU A 115 11.00 -5.69 -3.52
CA GLU A 115 12.09 -5.92 -4.48
C GLU A 115 11.61 -5.95 -5.94
N ILE A 116 10.34 -6.28 -6.19
CA ILE A 116 9.73 -6.27 -7.53
C ILE A 116 9.62 -4.84 -8.08
N LEU A 117 9.45 -3.85 -7.20
CA LEU A 117 9.26 -2.44 -7.53
C LEU A 117 10.58 -1.69 -7.72
N LYS A 118 11.71 -2.29 -7.33
CA LYS A 118 13.00 -1.63 -7.48
C LYS A 118 13.38 -1.54 -8.95
N PRO A 119 13.94 -0.40 -9.39
CA PRO A 119 14.50 -0.29 -10.73
C PRO A 119 15.50 -1.42 -10.96
N LYS A 120 15.24 -2.29 -11.94
CA LYS A 120 16.27 -3.21 -12.42
C LYS A 120 17.23 -2.39 -13.25
N PHE A 121 18.35 -1.96 -12.66
CA PHE A 121 19.45 -1.43 -13.43
C PHE A 121 19.92 -2.53 -14.39
N GLU A 122 19.53 -2.44 -15.66
CA GLU A 122 20.21 -3.20 -16.71
C GLU A 122 21.62 -2.63 -16.79
N VAL A 123 22.56 -3.34 -16.17
CA VAL A 123 23.98 -3.07 -16.35
C VAL A 123 24.30 -3.46 -17.79
N HIS A 124 24.21 -2.51 -18.71
CA HIS A 124 24.85 -2.63 -20.01
C HIS A 124 26.35 -2.46 -19.79
N ILE A 125 27.05 -3.60 -19.64
CA ILE A 125 28.51 -3.68 -19.72
C ILE A 125 28.90 -3.92 -21.17
#